data_AF-A0A9E3IR29-F1
#
_entry.id   AF-A0A9E3IR29-F1
#
_cell.length_a   1.000
_cell.length_b   1.000
_cell.length_c   1.000
_cell.angle_alpha   90.00
_cell.angle_beta   90.00
_cell.angle_gamma   90.00
#
_symmetry.space_group_name_H-M   'P 1'
#
loop_
_entity.id
_entity.type
_entity.pdbx_description
1 polymer ?
#
loop_
_entity_poly.entity_id
_entity_poly.type
_entity_poly.pdbx_seq_one_letter_code
_entity_poly.pdbx_strand_id
1 'polypeptide(L)'
;MATQEFYVRNASETEARGPFTQEHLLSLADNGQITKDTLFYDAATEQWVRIGDNPEVVALVFPEKQNLKLKSRSDIKTLNVKKDTDTPITVDDMLAAAEGRTADTKDKLDPALALERAASIGLYSTILLLLIGAASMILPSIDVLTTPDVVTLLQHPLALLGGIYALLALLLILQVTQAYPIVRFIASLGLGFAGFILWTQGQFVPLTALAAGSVGLYFCTVFVNFVGVGVAAGLGLAGMLGYAFYTLT
;
A
#
# COMPACT_ATOMS: atom_id res chain seq x y z
N MET A 1 40.57 -37.78 -43.35
CA MET A 1 41.48 -38.46 -42.41
C MET A 1 40.82 -39.77 -42.05
N ALA A 2 41.50 -40.90 -42.24
CA ALA A 2 40.90 -42.21 -42.08
C ALA A 2 40.44 -42.40 -40.63
N THR A 3 39.19 -42.79 -40.42
CA THR A 3 38.63 -43.16 -39.13
C THR A 3 39.41 -44.39 -38.64
N GLN A 4 40.29 -44.21 -37.66
CA GLN A 4 41.07 -45.32 -37.13
C GLN A 4 40.13 -46.25 -36.34
N GLU A 5 40.01 -47.48 -36.82
CA GLU A 5 39.17 -48.52 -36.19
C GLU A 5 40.03 -49.35 -35.23
N PHE A 6 39.53 -49.54 -34.01
CA PHE A 6 40.23 -50.24 -32.95
C PHE A 6 39.53 -51.54 -32.60
N TYR A 7 40.30 -52.63 -32.54
CA TYR A 7 39.87 -53.90 -31.97
C TYR A 7 40.48 -54.07 -30.60
N VAL A 8 39.67 -54.46 -29.62
CA VAL A 8 40.05 -54.52 -28.22
C VAL A 8 39.66 -55.88 -27.66
N ARG A 9 40.52 -56.45 -26.81
CA ARG A 9 40.22 -57.67 -26.05
C ARG A 9 40.73 -57.55 -24.63
N ASN A 10 40.02 -58.20 -23.70
CA ASN A 10 40.50 -58.31 -22.32
C ASN A 10 41.69 -59.25 -22.25
N ALA A 11 42.59 -59.04 -21.28
CA ALA A 11 43.75 -59.94 -21.08
C ALA A 11 43.33 -61.39 -20.76
N SER A 12 42.10 -61.58 -20.27
CA SER A 12 41.52 -62.88 -19.90
C SER A 12 40.73 -63.54 -21.03
N GLU A 13 40.46 -62.85 -22.14
CA GLU A 13 39.57 -63.30 -23.21
C GLU A 13 40.30 -63.33 -24.55
N THR A 14 40.08 -64.39 -25.33
CA THR A 14 40.70 -64.57 -26.66
C THR A 14 39.87 -63.92 -27.78
N GLU A 15 38.61 -63.55 -27.49
CA GLU A 15 37.70 -62.94 -28.45
C GLU A 15 37.96 -61.44 -28.59
N ALA A 16 38.14 -61.00 -29.84
CA ALA A 16 38.29 -59.59 -30.18
C ALA A 16 36.92 -58.93 -30.30
N ARG A 17 36.76 -57.77 -29.65
CA ARG A 17 35.57 -56.91 -29.76
C ARG A 17 35.91 -55.69 -30.62
N GLY A 18 35.04 -55.38 -31.58
CA GLY A 18 35.22 -54.24 -32.48
C GLY A 18 34.53 -54.46 -33.83
N PRO A 19 34.71 -53.55 -34.81
CA PRO A 19 35.55 -52.35 -34.72
C PRO A 19 34.92 -51.24 -33.87
N PHE A 20 35.73 -50.58 -33.03
CA PHE A 20 35.34 -49.39 -32.29
C PHE A 20 35.98 -48.14 -32.87
N THR A 21 35.21 -47.06 -32.92
CA THR A 21 35.76 -45.71 -33.17
C THR A 21 36.39 -45.18 -31.88
N GLN A 22 37.20 -44.13 -32.01
CA GLN A 22 37.80 -43.43 -30.88
C GLN A 22 36.76 -43.00 -29.81
N GLU A 23 35.61 -42.47 -30.24
CA GLU A 23 34.54 -42.03 -29.33
C GLU A 23 33.92 -43.21 -28.56
N HIS A 24 33.78 -44.36 -29.22
CA HIS A 24 33.28 -45.58 -28.57
C HIS A 24 34.29 -46.12 -27.54
N LEU A 25 35.60 -46.04 -27.81
CA LEU A 25 36.62 -46.43 -26.83
C LEU A 25 36.61 -45.53 -25.59
N LEU A 26 36.43 -44.22 -25.78
CA LEU A 26 36.28 -43.27 -24.67
C LEU A 26 35.08 -43.61 -23.79
N SER A 27 33.92 -43.88 -24.41
CA SER A 27 32.72 -44.28 -23.67
C SER A 27 32.91 -45.60 -22.91
N LEU A 28 33.58 -46.58 -23.52
CA LEU A 28 33.87 -47.86 -22.87
C LEU A 28 34.87 -47.71 -21.71
N ALA A 29 35.84 -46.80 -21.82
CA ALA A 29 36.78 -46.48 -20.76
C ALA A 29 36.11 -45.72 -19.59
N ASP A 30 35.24 -44.74 -19.88
CA ASP A 30 34.47 -44.03 -18.84
C ASP A 30 33.49 -44.95 -18.10
N ASN A 31 32.93 -45.95 -18.79
CA ASN A 31 32.10 -47.00 -18.19
C ASN A 31 32.91 -48.09 -17.46
N GLY A 32 34.24 -48.00 -17.42
CA GLY A 32 35.12 -48.96 -16.75
C GLY A 32 35.21 -50.33 -17.41
N GLN A 33 34.73 -50.48 -18.65
CA GLN A 33 34.77 -51.74 -19.41
C GLN A 33 36.13 -51.97 -20.10
N ILE A 34 36.92 -50.91 -20.26
CA ILE A 34 38.29 -50.95 -20.78
C ILE A 34 39.20 -50.33 -19.72
N THR A 35 40.29 -51.02 -19.38
CA THR A 35 41.32 -50.56 -18.45
C THR A 35 42.66 -50.43 -19.16
N LYS A 36 43.67 -49.90 -18.47
CA LYS A 36 45.04 -49.78 -19.03
C LYS A 36 45.67 -51.13 -19.36
N ASP A 37 45.16 -52.21 -18.78
CA ASP A 37 45.62 -53.58 -19.01
C ASP A 37 44.92 -54.27 -20.19
N THR A 38 43.87 -53.64 -20.75
CA THR A 38 43.17 -54.16 -21.92
C THR A 38 44.09 -54.09 -23.15
N LEU A 39 44.01 -55.11 -24.00
CA LEU A 39 44.84 -55.24 -25.20
C LEU A 39 44.12 -54.63 -26.39
N PHE A 40 44.81 -53.84 -27.20
CA PHE A 40 44.31 -53.39 -28.50
C PHE A 40 45.17 -53.99 -29.62
N TYR A 41 44.57 -54.17 -30.79
CA TYR A 41 45.28 -54.66 -31.96
C TYR A 41 46.01 -53.52 -32.65
N ASP A 42 47.34 -53.63 -32.76
CA ASP A 42 48.16 -52.68 -33.50
C ASP A 42 48.38 -53.18 -34.94
N ALA A 43 47.78 -52.47 -35.90
CA ALA A 43 47.88 -52.81 -37.32
C ALA A 43 49.29 -52.61 -37.90
N ALA A 44 50.18 -51.85 -37.26
CA ALA A 44 51.55 -51.65 -37.73
C ALA A 44 52.48 -52.81 -37.37
N THR A 45 52.23 -53.47 -36.24
CA THR A 45 53.04 -54.58 -35.72
C THR A 45 52.35 -55.94 -35.80
N GLU A 46 51.08 -55.97 -36.22
CA GLU A 46 50.18 -57.14 -36.25
C GLU A 46 50.08 -57.88 -34.90
N GLN A 47 50.29 -57.16 -33.79
CA GLN A 47 50.32 -57.73 -32.44
C GLN A 47 49.31 -57.07 -31.52
N TRP A 48 48.93 -57.83 -30.48
CA TRP A 48 48.08 -57.34 -29.40
C TRP A 48 48.94 -56.67 -28.34
N VAL A 49 48.86 -55.34 -28.26
CA VAL A 49 49.65 -54.53 -27.34
C VAL A 49 48.73 -54.00 -26.24
N ARG A 50 49.24 -53.89 -25.00
CA ARG A 50 48.43 -53.32 -23.91
C ARG A 50 48.25 -51.83 -24.16
N ILE A 51 47.05 -51.32 -23.89
CA ILE A 51 46.76 -49.89 -24.04
C ILE A 51 47.76 -49.07 -23.21
N GLY A 52 48.10 -49.51 -22.00
CA GLY A 52 49.08 -48.83 -21.14
C GLY A 52 50.50 -48.72 -21.70
N ASP A 53 50.90 -49.57 -22.64
CA ASP A 53 52.25 -49.61 -23.21
C ASP A 53 52.39 -48.65 -24.41
N ASN A 54 51.28 -48.15 -24.97
CA ASN A 54 51.31 -47.16 -26.06
C ASN A 54 50.86 -45.77 -25.57
N PRO A 55 51.77 -44.79 -25.44
CA PRO A 55 51.46 -43.47 -24.89
C PRO A 55 50.45 -42.68 -25.74
N GLU A 56 50.36 -42.93 -27.05
CA GLU A 56 49.41 -42.25 -27.94
C GLU A 56 47.96 -42.68 -27.66
N VAL A 57 47.74 -43.98 -27.46
CA VAL A 57 46.40 -44.54 -27.16
C VAL A 57 45.98 -44.22 -25.72
N VAL A 58 46.93 -44.17 -24.77
CA VAL A 58 46.65 -43.72 -23.40
C VAL A 58 46.19 -42.28 -23.36
N ALA A 59 46.86 -41.36 -24.07
CA ALA A 59 46.46 -39.96 -24.12
C ALA A 59 45.07 -39.77 -24.76
N LEU A 60 44.72 -40.65 -25.70
CA LEU A 60 43.44 -40.64 -26.41
C LEU A 60 42.27 -41.15 -25.54
N VAL A 61 42.48 -42.24 -24.79
CA VAL A 61 41.42 -42.96 -24.06
C VAL A 61 41.35 -42.57 -22.58
N PHE A 62 42.47 -42.16 -21.98
CA PHE A 62 42.57 -41.76 -20.57
C PHE A 62 43.20 -40.36 -20.41
N PRO A 63 42.54 -39.28 -20.87
CA PRO A 63 43.04 -37.93 -20.67
C PRO A 63 43.11 -37.58 -19.17
N GLU A 64 44.15 -36.86 -18.75
CA GLU A 64 44.28 -36.39 -17.37
C GLU A 64 43.11 -35.46 -17.02
N LYS A 65 42.14 -35.96 -16.22
CA LYS A 65 40.97 -35.21 -15.77
C LYS A 65 41.42 -34.02 -14.92
N GLN A 66 41.47 -32.82 -15.51
CA GLN A 66 41.71 -31.60 -14.76
C GLN A 66 40.54 -31.34 -13.82
N ASN A 67 40.80 -31.34 -12.51
CA ASN A 67 39.82 -30.95 -11.50
C ASN A 67 39.49 -29.47 -11.66
N LEU A 68 38.42 -29.18 -12.40
CA LEU A 68 37.84 -27.84 -12.45
C LEU A 68 37.26 -27.51 -11.07
N LYS A 69 38.05 -26.86 -10.23
CA LYS A 69 37.59 -26.28 -8.98
C LYS A 69 36.66 -25.12 -9.32
N LEU A 70 35.35 -25.33 -9.17
CA LEU A 70 34.36 -24.26 -9.16
C LEU A 70 34.77 -23.25 -8.08
N LYS A 71 35.15 -22.04 -8.52
CA LYS A 71 35.41 -20.91 -7.63
C LYS A 71 34.12 -20.69 -6.84
N SER A 72 34.15 -20.91 -5.53
CA SER A 72 32.99 -20.71 -4.65
C SER A 72 32.43 -19.32 -4.93
N ARG A 73 31.16 -19.26 -5.33
CA ARG A 73 30.45 -18.00 -5.58
C ARG A 73 30.63 -17.13 -4.35
N SER A 74 31.28 -15.98 -4.55
CA SER A 74 31.30 -14.89 -3.59
C SER A 74 29.87 -14.53 -3.23
N ASP A 75 29.53 -14.80 -1.98
CA ASP A 75 28.46 -14.21 -1.18
C ASP A 75 27.41 -13.43 -1.99
N ILE A 76 26.46 -14.15 -2.58
CA ILE A 76 25.28 -13.53 -3.16
C ILE A 76 24.46 -13.05 -1.96
N LYS A 77 24.54 -11.75 -1.65
CA LYS A 77 23.61 -11.10 -0.70
C LYS A 77 22.19 -11.28 -1.22
N THR A 78 21.53 -12.32 -0.76
CA THR A 78 20.10 -12.48 -0.96
C THR A 78 19.41 -11.43 -0.10
N LEU A 79 18.46 -10.68 -0.68
CA LEU A 79 17.73 -9.64 0.05
C LEU A 79 16.78 -10.24 1.13
N ASN A 80 16.55 -11.56 1.08
CA ASN A 80 15.66 -12.30 1.96
C ASN A 80 16.45 -13.16 2.96
N VAL A 81 17.38 -12.57 3.72
CA VAL A 81 17.98 -13.25 4.87
C VAL A 81 17.07 -13.02 6.06
N LYS A 82 16.30 -14.06 6.44
CA LYS A 82 15.57 -14.07 7.71
C LYS A 82 16.60 -13.90 8.83
N LYS A 83 16.45 -12.86 9.66
CA LYS A 83 17.24 -12.73 10.87
C LYS A 83 16.60 -13.63 11.93
N ASP A 84 17.39 -14.28 12.77
CA ASP A 84 16.89 -15.10 13.89
C ASP A 84 16.03 -14.32 14.91
N THR A 85 15.95 -12.99 14.75
CA THR A 85 15.12 -12.07 15.53
C THR A 85 13.77 -11.76 14.90
N ASP A 86 13.50 -12.22 13.66
CA ASP A 86 12.23 -11.95 12.99
C ASP A 86 11.14 -12.86 13.57
N THR A 87 10.10 -12.24 14.13
CA THR A 87 8.95 -12.96 14.67
C THR A 87 8.25 -13.78 13.58
N PRO A 88 7.73 -14.98 13.89
CA PRO A 88 6.96 -15.77 12.93
C PRO A 88 5.81 -14.94 12.36
N ILE A 89 5.70 -14.87 11.03
CA ILE A 89 4.61 -14.16 10.34
C ILE A 89 3.31 -14.87 10.67
N THR A 90 2.39 -14.16 11.33
CA THR A 90 1.06 -14.68 11.66
C THR A 90 0.12 -14.52 10.48
N VAL A 91 -1.00 -15.25 10.48
CA VAL A 91 -2.06 -15.08 9.46
C VAL A 91 -2.59 -13.64 9.47
N ASP A 92 -2.68 -13.02 10.64
CA ASP A 92 -3.09 -11.63 10.77
C ASP A 92 -2.11 -10.67 10.09
N ASP A 93 -0.80 -10.94 10.17
CA ASP A 93 0.22 -10.18 9.44
C ASP A 93 0.10 -10.38 7.92
N MET A 94 -0.24 -11.60 7.48
CA MET A 94 -0.49 -11.88 6.05
C MET A 94 -1.72 -11.14 5.53
N LEU A 95 -2.79 -11.09 6.33
CA LEU A 95 -4.02 -10.34 6.00
C LEU A 95 -3.77 -8.84 6.03
N ALA A 96 -3.08 -8.33 7.05
CA ALA A 96 -2.70 -6.93 7.14
C ALA A 96 -1.81 -6.51 5.97
N ALA A 97 -0.87 -7.36 5.54
CA ALA A 97 -0.04 -7.08 4.37
C ALA A 97 -0.86 -7.00 3.08
N ALA A 98 -1.85 -7.89 2.92
CA ALA A 98 -2.78 -7.88 1.78
C ALA A 98 -3.69 -6.64 1.77
N GLU A 99 -4.10 -6.15 2.95
CA GLU A 99 -4.87 -4.91 3.10
C GLU A 99 -4.02 -3.63 3.05
N GLY A 100 -2.70 -3.73 2.83
CA GLY A 100 -1.82 -2.56 2.79
C GLY A 100 -1.47 -1.98 4.17
N ARG A 101 -1.74 -2.69 5.27
CA ARG A 101 -1.61 -2.20 6.65
C ARG A 101 -0.25 -2.49 7.30
N THR A 102 0.69 -3.11 6.60
CA THR A 102 2.06 -3.32 7.11
C THR A 102 3.01 -2.20 6.67
N ALA A 103 4.16 -2.08 7.34
CA ALA A 103 5.17 -1.07 7.00
C ALA A 103 5.62 -1.15 5.53
N ASP A 104 5.67 -2.37 4.97
CA ASP A 104 6.13 -2.63 3.61
C ASP A 104 5.02 -2.46 2.53
N THR A 105 3.74 -2.43 2.92
CA THR A 105 2.61 -2.32 1.97
C THR A 105 1.74 -1.08 2.18
N LYS A 106 2.12 -0.19 3.12
CA LYS A 106 1.42 1.08 3.41
C LYS A 106 1.18 1.95 2.18
N ASP A 107 2.11 1.93 1.24
CA ASP A 107 2.03 2.72 0.00
C ASP A 107 0.98 2.18 -0.99
N LYS A 108 0.45 0.97 -0.74
CA LYS A 108 -0.57 0.30 -1.55
C LYS A 108 -1.97 0.41 -0.94
N LEU A 109 -2.12 1.12 0.17
CA LEU A 109 -3.40 1.30 0.84
C LEU A 109 -4.31 2.19 -0.01
N ASP A 110 -5.58 1.79 -0.16
CA ASP A 110 -6.54 2.52 -1.00
C ASP A 110 -6.73 3.97 -0.49
N PRO A 111 -6.43 5.01 -1.29
CA PRO A 111 -6.66 6.39 -0.90
C PRO A 111 -8.12 6.68 -0.56
N ALA A 112 -9.09 5.90 -1.05
CA ALA A 112 -10.51 6.07 -0.73
C ALA A 112 -10.78 5.93 0.78
N LEU A 113 -10.07 5.04 1.48
CA LEU A 113 -10.23 4.85 2.93
C LEU A 113 -9.81 6.10 3.73
N ALA A 114 -8.77 6.80 3.27
CA ALA A 114 -8.34 8.04 3.88
C ALA A 114 -9.36 9.17 3.64
N LEU A 115 -9.93 9.24 2.44
CA LEU A 115 -10.96 10.23 2.09
C LEU A 115 -12.25 9.99 2.88
N GLU A 116 -12.67 8.74 3.08
CA GLU A 116 -13.85 8.38 3.87
C GLU A 116 -13.70 8.81 5.34
N ARG A 117 -12.53 8.55 5.94
CA ARG A 117 -12.23 8.97 7.31
C ARG A 117 -12.17 10.48 7.46
N ALA A 118 -11.61 11.18 6.49
CA ALA A 118 -11.62 12.65 6.49
C ALA A 118 -13.05 13.19 6.36
N ALA A 119 -13.87 12.60 5.48
CA ALA A 119 -15.26 12.98 5.31
C ALA A 119 -16.11 12.73 6.57
N SER A 120 -15.87 11.65 7.31
CA SER A 120 -16.57 11.40 8.57
C SER A 120 -16.22 12.44 9.64
N ILE A 121 -14.94 12.83 9.76
CA ILE A 121 -14.53 13.95 10.63
C ILE A 121 -15.21 15.25 10.20
N GLY A 122 -15.31 15.50 8.87
CA GLY A 122 -16.03 16.65 8.32
C GLY A 122 -17.51 16.66 8.68
N LEU A 123 -18.18 15.50 8.62
CA LEU A 123 -19.58 15.33 9.03
C LEU A 123 -19.76 15.66 10.53
N TYR A 124 -18.97 15.05 11.41
CA TYR A 124 -19.09 15.29 12.85
C TYR A 124 -18.78 16.76 13.21
N SER A 125 -17.79 17.36 12.55
CA SER A 125 -17.47 18.78 12.72
C SER A 125 -18.65 19.66 12.29
N THR A 126 -19.26 19.37 11.13
CA THR A 126 -20.43 20.09 10.61
C THR A 126 -21.61 20.01 11.59
N ILE A 127 -21.90 18.83 12.13
CA ILE A 127 -22.96 18.64 13.15
C ILE A 127 -22.69 19.55 14.35
N LEU A 128 -21.47 19.52 14.88
CA LEU A 128 -21.11 20.30 16.07
C LEU A 128 -21.18 21.81 15.81
N LEU A 129 -20.73 22.27 14.64
CA LEU A 129 -20.85 23.67 14.22
C LEU A 129 -22.31 24.12 14.09
N LEU A 130 -23.17 23.27 13.53
CA LEU A 130 -24.60 23.57 13.41
C LEU A 130 -25.26 23.65 14.80
N LEU A 131 -24.91 22.76 15.73
CA LEU A 131 -25.44 22.80 17.10
C LEU A 131 -24.99 24.05 17.86
N ILE A 132 -23.72 24.44 17.75
CA ILE A 132 -23.22 25.69 18.36
C ILE A 132 -23.91 26.90 17.73
N GLY A 133 -24.02 26.94 16.41
CA GLY A 133 -24.72 28.02 15.69
C GLY A 133 -26.19 28.12 16.09
N ALA A 134 -26.89 26.99 16.19
CA ALA A 134 -28.26 26.93 16.66
C ALA A 134 -28.39 27.47 18.08
N ALA A 135 -27.53 27.02 19.01
CA ALA A 135 -27.54 27.48 20.39
C ALA A 135 -27.29 29.00 20.49
N SER A 136 -26.31 29.51 19.74
CA SER A 136 -25.96 30.94 19.72
C SER A 136 -27.12 31.83 19.25
N MET A 137 -27.94 31.33 18.32
CA MET A 137 -29.06 32.09 17.75
C MET A 137 -30.39 31.87 18.49
N ILE A 138 -30.58 30.74 19.14
CA ILE A 138 -31.82 30.40 19.85
C ILE A 138 -31.80 30.92 21.29
N LEU A 139 -30.73 30.63 22.04
CA LEU A 139 -30.70 30.84 23.49
C LEU A 139 -30.97 32.30 23.92
N PRO A 140 -30.47 33.35 23.24
CA PRO A 140 -30.76 34.73 23.60
C PRO A 140 -32.26 35.10 23.51
N SER A 141 -33.06 34.30 22.80
CA SER A 141 -34.49 34.53 22.57
C SER A 141 -35.30 33.26 22.83
N ILE A 142 -34.90 32.44 23.81
CA ILE A 142 -35.55 31.15 24.09
C ILE A 142 -37.03 31.31 24.47
N ASP A 143 -37.38 32.41 25.12
CA ASP A 143 -38.76 32.72 25.55
C ASP A 143 -39.71 32.91 24.37
N VAL A 144 -39.18 33.26 23.20
CA VAL A 144 -39.97 33.42 21.97
C VAL A 144 -40.46 32.07 21.45
N LEU A 145 -39.67 31.00 21.64
CA LEU A 145 -40.01 29.66 21.15
C LEU A 145 -41.10 28.97 21.96
N THR A 146 -41.34 29.40 23.20
CA THR A 146 -42.40 28.86 24.07
C THR A 146 -43.74 29.58 23.88
N THR A 147 -43.75 30.66 23.10
CA THR A 147 -44.96 31.45 22.83
C THR A 147 -45.71 30.87 21.63
N PRO A 148 -47.02 30.58 21.74
CA PRO A 148 -47.81 29.98 20.64
C PRO A 148 -48.16 30.97 19.52
N ASP A 149 -47.58 32.16 19.49
CA ASP A 149 -47.86 33.19 18.49
C ASP A 149 -46.84 33.18 17.34
N VAL A 150 -47.33 32.83 16.15
CA VAL A 150 -46.55 32.79 14.91
C VAL A 150 -46.04 34.18 14.53
N VAL A 151 -46.78 35.25 14.87
CA VAL A 151 -46.37 36.63 14.53
C VAL A 151 -45.13 37.02 15.34
N THR A 152 -45.11 36.72 16.64
CA THR A 152 -43.94 36.94 17.50
C THR A 152 -42.72 36.17 17.01
N LEU A 153 -42.89 34.92 16.55
CA LEU A 153 -41.77 34.14 16.00
C LEU A 153 -41.15 34.79 14.74
N LEU A 154 -41.96 35.38 13.87
CA LEU A 154 -41.48 36.08 12.67
C LEU A 154 -40.69 37.37 12.99
N GLN A 155 -40.91 37.96 14.17
CA GLN A 155 -40.16 39.13 14.63
C GLN A 155 -38.76 38.77 15.14
N HIS A 156 -38.47 37.48 15.34
CA HIS A 156 -37.16 36.98 15.77
C HIS A 156 -36.51 36.09 14.69
N PRO A 157 -36.08 36.68 13.56
CA PRO A 157 -35.55 35.93 12.42
C PRO A 157 -34.25 35.16 12.72
N LEU A 158 -33.46 35.60 13.72
CA LEU A 158 -32.29 34.85 14.18
C LEU A 158 -32.69 33.54 14.87
N ALA A 159 -33.73 33.55 15.70
CA ALA A 159 -34.23 32.33 16.35
C ALA A 159 -34.74 31.31 15.32
N LEU A 160 -35.44 31.80 14.29
CA LEU A 160 -35.87 30.97 13.14
C LEU A 160 -34.68 30.36 12.41
N LEU A 161 -33.65 31.15 12.12
CA LEU A 161 -32.42 30.66 11.49
C LEU A 161 -31.73 29.60 12.37
N GLY A 162 -31.65 29.83 13.68
CA GLY A 162 -31.12 28.86 14.63
C GLY A 162 -31.93 27.55 14.66
N GLY A 163 -33.25 27.63 14.52
CA GLY A 163 -34.12 26.45 14.36
C GLY A 163 -33.81 25.65 13.08
N ILE A 164 -33.52 26.33 11.98
CA ILE A 164 -33.06 25.68 10.73
C ILE A 164 -31.70 25.00 10.94
N TYR A 165 -30.77 25.63 11.67
CA TYR A 165 -29.48 25.01 12.02
C TYR A 165 -29.69 23.73 12.84
N ALA A 166 -30.58 23.76 13.83
CA ALA A 166 -30.92 22.59 14.64
C ALA A 166 -31.55 21.46 13.80
N LEU A 167 -32.47 21.79 12.90
CA LEU A 167 -33.07 20.83 11.98
C LEU A 167 -32.02 20.19 11.07
N LEU A 168 -31.11 20.98 10.49
CA LEU A 168 -30.02 20.47 9.66
C LEU A 168 -29.05 19.60 10.46
N ALA A 169 -28.73 19.97 11.71
CA ALA A 169 -27.92 19.15 12.59
C ALA A 169 -28.58 17.78 12.82
N LEU A 170 -29.89 17.76 13.09
CA LEU A 170 -30.66 16.52 13.25
C LEU A 170 -30.61 15.65 11.99
N LEU A 171 -30.81 16.24 10.80
CA LEU A 171 -30.71 15.50 9.54
C LEU A 171 -29.32 14.89 9.31
N LEU A 172 -28.25 15.61 9.68
CA LEU A 172 -26.89 15.09 9.57
C LEU A 172 -26.56 14.03 10.63
N ILE A 173 -27.13 14.12 11.83
CA ILE A 173 -27.05 13.04 12.84
C ILE A 173 -27.71 11.77 12.29
N LEU A 174 -28.82 11.91 11.56
CA LEU A 174 -29.47 10.82 10.81
C LEU A 174 -28.74 10.43 9.52
N GLN A 175 -27.53 10.96 9.29
CA GLN A 175 -26.67 10.70 8.12
C GLN A 175 -27.29 11.08 6.76
N VAL A 176 -28.22 12.03 6.73
CA VAL A 176 -28.80 12.57 5.50
C VAL A 176 -27.82 13.56 4.84
N THR A 177 -26.74 13.05 4.25
CA THR A 177 -25.67 13.86 3.63
C THR A 177 -26.12 14.64 2.38
N GLN A 178 -27.26 14.27 1.80
CA GLN A 178 -27.92 15.04 0.73
C GLN A 178 -28.31 16.46 1.16
N ALA A 179 -28.34 16.74 2.47
CA ALA A 179 -28.59 18.07 3.01
C ALA A 179 -27.38 19.04 2.88
N TYR A 180 -26.19 18.58 2.49
CA TYR A 180 -24.98 19.43 2.41
C TYR A 180 -25.13 20.69 1.54
N PRO A 181 -25.79 20.68 0.36
CA PRO A 181 -26.03 21.90 -0.39
C PRO A 181 -26.85 22.94 0.40
N ILE A 182 -27.80 22.47 1.20
CA ILE A 182 -28.63 23.33 2.06
C ILE A 182 -27.79 23.87 3.21
N VAL A 183 -26.93 23.05 3.83
CA VAL A 183 -25.99 23.51 4.87
C VAL A 183 -25.07 24.62 4.35
N ARG A 184 -24.53 24.46 3.13
CA ARG A 184 -23.69 25.49 2.49
C ARG A 184 -24.47 26.78 2.23
N PHE A 185 -25.69 26.65 1.70
CA PHE A 185 -26.58 27.78 1.49
C PHE A 185 -26.86 28.51 2.81
N ILE A 186 -27.21 27.77 3.87
CA ILE A 186 -27.51 28.33 5.19
C ILE A 186 -26.29 28.93 5.88
N ALA A 187 -25.09 28.39 5.66
CA ALA A 187 -23.84 29.01 6.13
C ALA A 187 -23.63 30.39 5.47
N SER A 188 -23.87 30.48 4.15
CA SER A 188 -23.77 31.75 3.40
C SER A 188 -24.88 32.73 3.75
N LEU A 189 -26.11 32.26 3.92
CA LEU A 189 -27.26 33.06 4.32
C LEU A 189 -27.10 33.57 5.74
N GLY A 190 -26.61 32.74 6.67
CA GLY A 190 -26.35 33.13 8.05
C GLY A 190 -25.27 34.21 8.14
N LEU A 191 -24.18 34.08 7.37
CA LEU A 191 -23.18 35.13 7.26
C LEU A 191 -23.77 36.40 6.65
N GLY A 192 -24.57 36.30 5.59
CA GLY A 192 -25.18 37.46 4.95
C GLY A 192 -26.15 38.18 5.88
N PHE A 193 -27.12 37.46 6.45
CA PHE A 193 -28.19 38.03 7.27
C PHE A 193 -27.71 38.45 8.66
N ALA A 194 -27.16 37.51 9.45
CA ALA A 194 -26.70 37.84 10.80
C ALA A 194 -25.43 38.71 10.75
N GLY A 195 -24.56 38.52 9.75
CA GLY A 195 -23.40 39.40 9.58
C GLY A 195 -23.80 40.82 9.19
N PHE A 196 -24.84 41.02 8.38
CA PHE A 196 -25.36 42.36 8.10
C PHE A 196 -25.91 43.03 9.37
N ILE A 197 -26.65 42.29 10.22
CA ILE A 197 -27.12 42.80 11.51
C ILE A 197 -25.93 43.27 12.37
N LEU A 198 -24.92 42.42 12.56
CA LEU A 198 -23.73 42.78 13.36
C LEU A 198 -22.96 43.97 12.78
N TRP A 199 -22.86 44.05 11.45
CA TRP A 199 -22.26 45.18 10.75
C TRP A 199 -23.00 46.50 11.04
N THR A 200 -24.33 46.49 10.92
CA THR A 200 -25.15 47.69 11.19
C THR A 200 -25.11 48.12 12.67
N GLN A 201 -24.84 47.18 13.58
CA GLN A 201 -24.65 47.43 15.00
C GLN A 201 -23.20 47.82 15.37
N GLY A 202 -22.28 47.87 14.40
CA GLY A 202 -20.87 48.18 14.62
C GLY A 202 -20.09 47.10 15.38
N GLN A 203 -20.64 45.89 15.51
CA GLN A 203 -20.02 44.80 16.24
C GLN A 203 -19.09 43.97 15.35
N PHE A 204 -17.91 44.50 15.04
CA PHE A 204 -16.97 43.87 14.11
C PHE A 204 -16.35 42.58 14.63
N VAL A 205 -16.15 42.46 15.95
CA VAL A 205 -15.54 41.26 16.55
C VAL A 205 -16.42 40.02 16.39
N PRO A 206 -17.69 40.01 16.86
CA PRO A 206 -18.58 38.88 16.62
C PRO A 206 -18.88 38.66 15.13
N LEU A 207 -18.86 39.70 14.31
CA LEU A 207 -18.96 39.55 12.85
C LEU A 207 -17.81 38.71 12.28
N THR A 208 -16.57 38.99 12.66
CA THR A 208 -15.43 38.19 12.18
C THR A 208 -15.46 36.76 12.70
N ALA A 209 -15.95 36.55 13.93
CA ALA A 209 -16.14 35.22 14.49
C ALA A 209 -17.22 34.43 13.72
N LEU A 210 -18.36 35.06 13.45
CA LEU A 210 -19.43 34.50 12.61
C LEU A 210 -18.92 34.18 11.20
N ALA A 211 -18.14 35.08 10.58
CA ALA A 211 -17.54 34.86 9.27
C ALA A 211 -16.61 33.63 9.26
N ALA A 212 -15.72 33.51 10.23
CA ALA A 212 -14.86 32.34 10.39
C ALA A 212 -15.68 31.06 10.60
N GLY A 213 -16.73 31.14 11.44
CA GLY A 213 -17.65 30.04 11.69
C GLY A 213 -18.37 29.55 10.43
N SER A 214 -18.93 30.48 9.66
CA SER A 214 -19.65 30.19 8.41
C SER A 214 -18.72 29.66 7.32
N VAL A 215 -17.51 30.19 7.20
CA VAL A 215 -16.49 29.68 6.26
C VAL A 215 -16.09 28.25 6.63
N GLY A 216 -15.81 27.98 7.91
CA GLY A 216 -15.50 26.64 8.39
C GLY A 216 -16.65 25.66 8.14
N LEU A 217 -17.88 26.05 8.47
CA LEU A 217 -19.08 25.25 8.23
C LEU A 217 -19.26 24.92 6.74
N TYR A 218 -19.05 25.88 5.85
CA TYR A 218 -19.13 25.67 4.41
C TYR A 218 -18.08 24.64 3.94
N PHE A 219 -16.81 24.85 4.30
CA PHE A 219 -15.71 24.03 3.80
C PHE A 219 -15.63 22.64 4.44
N CYS A 220 -16.14 22.45 5.66
CA CYS A 220 -16.29 21.12 6.27
C CYS A 220 -17.17 20.17 5.43
N THR A 221 -18.09 20.70 4.62
CA THR A 221 -18.92 19.89 3.72
C THR A 221 -18.29 19.69 2.32
N VAL A 222 -17.16 20.35 2.02
CA VAL A 222 -16.52 20.35 0.69
C VAL A 222 -15.23 19.53 0.71
N PHE A 223 -14.40 19.71 1.73
CA PHE A 223 -13.11 19.04 1.80
C PHE A 223 -13.25 17.58 2.19
N VAL A 224 -12.52 16.72 1.48
CA VAL A 224 -12.41 15.28 1.72
C VAL A 224 -10.99 14.85 2.08
N ASN A 225 -10.08 15.80 2.28
CA ASN A 225 -8.71 15.52 2.72
C ASN A 225 -8.49 16.00 4.16
N PHE A 226 -7.65 15.30 4.92
CA PHE A 226 -7.43 15.56 6.35
C PHE A 226 -6.99 16.99 6.65
N VAL A 227 -6.10 17.57 5.84
CA VAL A 227 -5.58 18.93 6.06
C VAL A 227 -6.69 19.96 5.89
N GLY A 228 -7.44 19.88 4.79
CA GLY A 228 -8.56 20.77 4.50
C GLY A 228 -9.66 20.64 5.55
N VAL A 229 -10.05 19.42 5.90
CA VAL A 229 -11.06 19.18 6.95
C VAL A 229 -10.56 19.70 8.30
N GLY A 230 -9.30 19.46 8.66
CA GLY A 230 -8.73 19.92 9.92
C GLY A 230 -8.70 21.45 10.03
N VAL A 231 -8.26 22.14 8.97
CA VAL A 231 -8.25 23.61 8.92
C VAL A 231 -9.66 24.18 8.95
N ALA A 232 -10.59 23.63 8.15
CA ALA A 232 -11.97 24.09 8.12
C ALA A 232 -12.70 23.86 9.45
N ALA A 233 -12.50 22.70 10.08
CA ALA A 233 -13.07 22.38 11.38
C ALA A 233 -12.47 23.27 12.47
N GLY A 234 -11.16 23.45 12.51
CA GLY A 234 -10.50 24.33 13.48
C GLY A 234 -10.98 25.78 13.38
N LEU A 235 -11.00 26.32 12.16
CA LEU A 235 -11.50 27.68 11.89
C LEU A 235 -12.98 27.82 12.23
N GLY A 236 -13.79 26.84 11.82
CA GLY A 236 -15.22 26.82 12.08
C GLY A 236 -15.52 26.78 13.58
N LEU A 237 -14.80 25.94 14.33
CA LEU A 237 -15.03 25.78 15.77
C LEU A 237 -14.62 27.03 16.53
N ALA A 238 -13.43 27.58 16.23
CA ALA A 238 -12.99 28.82 16.84
C ALA A 238 -13.97 29.98 16.52
N GLY A 239 -14.44 30.07 15.27
CA GLY A 239 -15.39 31.09 14.84
C GLY A 239 -16.77 30.95 15.48
N MET A 240 -17.37 29.76 15.44
CA MET A 240 -18.71 29.52 16.01
C MET A 240 -18.71 29.62 17.54
N LEU A 241 -17.67 29.13 18.22
CA LEU A 241 -17.53 29.32 19.68
C LEU A 241 -17.28 30.78 20.04
N GLY A 242 -16.47 31.49 19.25
CA GLY A 242 -16.27 32.93 19.44
C GLY A 242 -17.56 33.71 19.27
N TYR A 243 -18.35 33.40 18.24
CA TYR A 243 -19.67 34.00 18.03
C TYR A 243 -20.61 33.66 19.20
N ALA A 244 -20.69 32.40 19.60
CA ALA A 244 -21.48 31.94 20.73
C ALA A 244 -21.16 32.73 22.01
N PHE A 245 -19.86 32.91 22.31
CA PHE A 245 -19.41 33.68 23.46
C PHE A 245 -20.00 35.09 23.45
N TYR A 246 -19.82 35.85 22.36
CA TYR A 246 -20.35 37.22 22.28
C TYR A 246 -21.87 37.33 22.28
N THR A 247 -22.59 36.29 21.84
CA THR A 247 -24.06 36.30 21.85
C THR A 247 -24.67 35.88 23.18
N LEU A 248 -23.94 35.12 24.00
CA LEU A 248 -24.44 34.51 25.23
C LEU A 248 -23.94 35.20 26.51
N THR A 249 -22.97 36.10 26.42
CA THR A 249 -22.43 36.91 27.53
C THR A 249 -22.68 38.39 27.30
#